data_AF-A0A7K4CVV1-F1
#
_entry.id   AF-A0A7K4CVV1-F1
#
_cell.length_a   1.000
_cell.length_b   1.000
_cell.length_c   1.000
_cell.angle_alpha   90.00
_cell.angle_beta   90.00
_cell.angle_gamma   90.00
#
_symmetry.space_group_name_H-M   'P 1'
#
loop_
_entity.id
_entity.type
_entity.pdbx_description
1 polymer ?
#
loop_
_entity_poly.entity_id
_entity_poly.type
_entity_poly.pdbx_seq_one_letter_code
_entity_poly.pdbx_strand_id
1 'polypeptide(L)' 'MDHLQKLKNGFSSELDIKKLEGKSNYYRLRVGNYRVLFTIRPPNIIIIFVIRPRKSAYKR' A
#
# COMPACT_ATOMS: atom_id res chain seq x y z
N MET A 1 12.29 -10.96 -0.23
CA MET A 1 11.40 -10.81 -1.39
C MET A 1 10.88 -9.38 -1.47
N ASP A 2 11.13 -8.70 -2.59
CA ASP A 2 10.80 -7.29 -2.81
C ASP A 2 9.31 -7.11 -3.08
N HIS A 3 8.59 -6.47 -2.15
CA HIS A 3 7.13 -6.27 -2.24
C HIS A 3 6.75 -5.24 -3.31
N LEU A 4 7.64 -4.26 -3.60
CA LEU A 4 7.34 -3.23 -4.60
C LEU A 4 7.47 -3.78 -6.01
N GLN A 5 8.45 -4.65 -6.27
CA GLN A 5 8.52 -5.35 -7.55
C GLN A 5 7.29 -6.23 -7.80
N LYS A 6 6.84 -6.98 -6.79
CA LYS A 6 5.59 -7.76 -6.91
C LYS A 6 4.39 -6.86 -7.20
N LEU A 7 4.28 -5.71 -6.53
CA LEU A 7 3.20 -4.76 -6.77
C LEU A 7 3.23 -4.17 -8.19
N LYS A 8 4.42 -3.93 -8.77
CA LYS A 8 4.56 -3.47 -10.17
C LYS A 8 4.03 -4.50 -11.17
N ASN A 9 4.09 -5.79 -10.84
CA ASN A 9 3.55 -6.86 -11.67
C ASN A 9 2.05 -7.08 -11.46
N GLY A 10 1.41 -6.33 -10.56
CA GLY A 10 -0.02 -6.38 -10.28
C GLY A 10 -0.35 -6.79 -8.84
N PHE A 11 -1.64 -6.99 -8.58
CA PHE A 11 -2.11 -7.47 -7.29
C PHE A 11 -1.93 -8.99 -7.23
N SER A 12 -1.16 -9.44 -6.24
CA SER A 12 -0.92 -10.86 -5.96
C SER A 12 -1.44 -11.20 -4.56
N SER A 13 -1.91 -12.43 -4.37
CA SER A 13 -2.32 -12.97 -3.07
C SER A 13 -1.17 -12.99 -2.05
N GLU A 14 0.08 -12.95 -2.52
CA GLU A 14 1.27 -12.84 -1.67
C GLU A 14 1.45 -11.44 -1.05
N LEU A 15 0.72 -10.44 -1.54
CA LEU A 15 0.74 -9.08 -1.02
C LEU A 15 -0.45 -8.85 -0.09
N ASP A 16 -0.19 -8.43 1.16
CA ASP A 16 -1.24 -7.96 2.08
C ASP A 16 -1.69 -6.55 1.66
N ILE A 17 -2.51 -6.52 0.61
CA ILE A 17 -3.15 -5.33 0.07
C ILE A 17 -4.61 -5.32 0.52
N LYS A 18 -5.05 -4.22 1.10
CA LYS A 18 -6.48 -3.95 1.35
C LYS A 18 -6.88 -2.62 0.73
N LYS A 19 -8.04 -2.60 0.08
CA LYS A 19 -8.71 -1.36 -0.32
C LYS A 19 -9.15 -0.60 0.93
N LEU A 20 -8.97 0.71 0.94
CA LEU A 20 -9.45 1.58 2.03
C LEU A 20 -10.90 1.95 1.79
N GLU A 21 -11.70 1.96 2.85
CA GLU A 21 -13.09 2.40 2.81
C GLU A 21 -13.19 3.91 2.61
N GLY A 22 -14.27 4.36 1.97
CA GLY A 22 -14.59 5.80 1.82
C GLY A 22 -13.79 6.56 0.76
N LYS A 23 -12.84 5.95 0.05
CA LYS A 23 -12.14 6.59 -1.09
C LYS A 23 -12.02 5.66 -2.29
N SER A 24 -12.37 6.16 -3.48
CA SER A 24 -12.19 5.42 -4.74
C SER A 24 -10.70 5.22 -5.03
N ASN A 25 -10.28 3.96 -5.22
CA ASN A 25 -8.94 3.55 -5.64
C ASN A 25 -7.79 3.81 -4.66
N TYR A 26 -8.06 3.85 -3.35
CA TYR A 26 -7.01 3.90 -2.33
C TYR A 26 -6.79 2.52 -1.71
N TYR A 27 -5.53 2.19 -1.49
CA TYR A 27 -5.09 0.89 -1.00
C TYR A 27 -4.04 1.05 0.10
N ARG A 28 -3.92 0.01 0.93
CA ARG A 28 -2.86 -0.16 1.91
C ARG A 28 -2.15 -1.47 1.67
N LEU A 29 -0.84 -1.41 1.42
CA LEU A 29 0.07 -2.55 1.44
C LEU A 29 0.73 -2.66 2.82
N ARG A 30 0.76 -3.87 3.40
CA ARG A 30 1.58 -4.16 4.59
C ARG A 30 2.91 -4.77 4.15
N VAL A 31 4.01 -4.18 4.63
CA VAL A 31 5.37 -4.71 4.45
C VAL A 31 5.99 -4.85 5.83
N GLY A 32 5.91 -6.06 6.39
CA GLY A 32 6.27 -6.32 7.79
C GLY A 32 5.56 -5.37 8.76
N ASN A 33 6.33 -4.53 9.44
CA ASN A 33 5.84 -3.55 10.42
C ASN A 33 5.46 -2.20 9.82
N TYR A 34 5.47 -2.03 8.49
CA TYR A 34 5.11 -0.78 7.83
C TYR A 34 3.78 -0.91 7.07
N ARG A 35 3.06 0.21 7.00
CA ARG A 35 1.89 0.40 6.14
C ARG A 35 2.25 1.41 5.06
N VAL A 36 2.05 1.03 3.81
CA VAL A 36 2.22 1.89 2.63
C VAL A 36 0.83 2.20 2.09
N LEU A 37 0.45 3.48 2.09
CA LEU A 37 -0.80 3.93 1.47
C LEU A 37 -0.51 4.40 0.05
N PHE A 38 -1.27 3.89 -0.91
CA PHE A 38 -1.06 4.20 -2.30
C PHE A 38 -2.36 4.22 -3.11
N THR A 39 -2.29 4.77 -4.31
CA THR A 39 -3.32 4.67 -5.35
C THR A 39 -2.70 4.21 -6.65
N ILE A 40 -3.54 3.72 -7.57
CA ILE A 40 -3.18 3.43 -8.94
C ILE A 40 -3.92 4.42 -9.83
N ARG A 41 -3.19 5.14 -10.68
CA ARG A 41 -3.74 6.02 -11.71
C ARG A 41 -3.45 5.48 -13.10
N PRO A 42 -4.31 5.76 -14.08
CA PRO A 42 -4.02 5.44 -15.48
C PRO A 42 -2.72 6.11 -15.97
N PRO A 43 -1.96 5.48 -16.88
CA PRO A 43 -2.22 4.13 -17.41
C PRO A 43 -1.80 3.01 -16.43
N ASN A 44 -0.76 3.20 -15.61
CA ASN A 44 -0.28 2.23 -14.61
C ASN A 44 0.66 2.90 -13.57
N ILE A 45 0.29 4.07 -13.07
CA ILE A 45 1.12 4.86 -12.14
C ILE A 45 0.72 4.52 -10.70
N ILE A 46 1.67 3.99 -9.93
CA ILE A 46 1.52 3.79 -8.48
C ILE A 46 1.98 5.05 -7.77
N ILE A 47 1.07 5.72 -7.06
CA ILE A 47 1.40 6.91 -6.25
C ILE A 47 1.37 6.50 -4.79
N ILE A 48 2.51 6.60 -4.11
CA ILE A 48 2.63 6.36 -2.67
C ILE A 48 2.43 7.68 -1.94
N PHE A 49 1.43 7.73 -1.06
CA PHE A 49 1.13 8.92 -0.27
C PHE A 49 1.89 8.95 1.05
N VAL A 50 2.00 7.79 1.68
CA VAL A 50 2.39 7.68 3.09
C VAL A 50 3.05 6.33 3.34
N ILE A 51 4.19 6.35 4.02
CA ILE A 51 4.85 5.17 4.59
C ILE A 51 4.95 5.39 6.10
N ARG A 52 4.29 4.54 6.90
CA ARG A 52 4.27 4.69 8.37
C ARG A 52 4.53 3.38 9.09
N PRO A 53 5.32 3.39 10.18
CA PRO A 53 5.42 2.26 11.08
C PRO A 53 4.05 1.91 11.69
N ARG A 54 3.80 0.63 11.97
CA ARG A 54 2.58 0.14 12.59
C ARG A 54 2.32 0.79 13.95
N LYS A 55 3.40 1.00 14.71
CA LYS A 55 3.36 1.54 16.07
C LYS A 55 3.26 3.07 16.14
N SER A 56 3.45 3.80 15.02
CA SER A 56 3.42 5.27 15.04
C SER A 56 2.01 5.87 15.08
N ALA A 57 0.95 5.05 15.14
CA ALA A 57 -0.43 5.52 15.20
C ALA A 57 -0.87 6.03 16.59
N TYR A 58 -0.06 5.79 17.63
CA TYR A 58 -0.38 6.13 19.03
C TYR A 58 0.62 7.09 19.69
N LYS A 59 1.58 7.65 18.95
CA LYS A 59 2.44 8.69 19.50
C LYS A 59 1.68 10.02 19.40
N ARG A 60 1.11 10.47 20.52
CA ARG A 60 0.74 11.87 20.75
C ARG A 60 2.00 12.72 20.81
#